data_AF-A0A1M4T9K3-F1
#
_entry.id   AF-A0A1M4T9K3-F1
#
_cell.length_a   1.000
_cell.length_b   1.000
_cell.length_c   1.000
_cell.angle_alpha   90.00
_cell.angle_beta   90.00
_cell.angle_gamma   90.00
#
_symmetry.space_group_name_H-M   'P 1'
#
loop_
_entity.id
_entity.type
_entity.pdbx_description
1 polymer ?
#
loop_
_entity_poly.entity_id
_entity_poly.type
_entity_poly.pdbx_seq_one_letter_code
_entity_poly.pdbx_strand_id
1 'polypeptide(L)' 'MKKLEKLLTLDDEDIKYLAYGISLGSFLGTFIGLIFEAIAFNFCLGGALGIIVSIIFSIYKKFN' A
#
# COMPACT_ATOMS: atom_id res chain seq x y z
N MET A 1 -15.35 2.92 22.18
CA MET A 1 -13.88 3.07 22.31
C MET A 1 -13.11 1.91 21.69
N LYS A 2 -13.38 0.63 22.04
CA LYS A 2 -12.65 -0.55 21.50
C LYS A 2 -12.51 -0.67 19.97
N LYS A 3 -13.49 -0.18 19.19
CA LYS A 3 -13.47 -0.25 17.71
C LYS A 3 -12.48 0.75 17.09
N LEU A 4 -12.23 1.88 17.75
CA LEU A 4 -11.31 2.92 17.29
C LEU A 4 -9.84 2.53 17.56
N GLU A 5 -9.57 1.94 18.73
CA GLU A 5 -8.24 1.39 19.05
C GLU A 5 -7.82 0.34 18.04
N LYS A 6 -8.73 -0.54 17.63
CA LYS A 6 -8.47 -1.60 16.64
C LYS A 6 -8.12 -1.07 15.25
N LEU A 7 -8.60 0.13 14.89
CA LEU A 7 -8.28 0.80 13.62
C LEU A 7 -6.94 1.54 13.68
N LEU A 8 -6.56 2.02 14.87
CA LEU A 8 -5.31 2.74 15.11
C LEU A 8 -4.12 1.81 15.40
N THR A 9 -4.39 0.56 15.78
CA THR A 9 -3.36 -0.48 15.94
C THR A 9 -3.16 -1.22 14.63
N LEU A 10 -1.91 -1.22 14.16
CA LEU A 10 -1.46 -2.10 13.08
C LEU A 10 -1.23 -3.50 13.67
N ASP A 11 -1.96 -4.49 13.16
CA ASP A 11 -1.66 -5.89 13.44
C ASP A 11 -0.71 -6.48 12.39
N ASP A 12 -0.23 -7.69 12.62
CA ASP A 12 0.69 -8.38 11.71
C ASP A 12 0.11 -8.56 10.30
N GLU A 13 -1.22 -8.60 10.17
CA GLU A 13 -1.90 -8.75 8.88
C GLU A 13 -1.92 -7.43 8.11
N ASP A 14 -2.14 -6.31 8.80
CA ASP A 14 -2.02 -4.97 8.21
C ASP A 14 -0.60 -4.69 7.71
N ILE A 15 0.41 -5.09 8.48
CA ILE A 15 1.82 -4.96 8.08
C ILE A 15 2.09 -5.78 6.82
N LYS A 16 1.53 -6.99 6.71
CA LYS A 16 1.63 -7.81 5.50
C LYS A 16 0.96 -7.13 4.31
N TYR A 17 -0.26 -6.61 4.47
CA TYR A 17 -0.94 -5.91 3.37
C TYR A 17 -0.16 -4.67 2.93
N LEU A 18 0.37 -3.91 3.87
CA LEU A 18 1.24 -2.77 3.56
C LEU A 18 2.47 -3.20 2.76
N ALA A 19 3.15 -4.28 3.18
CA ALA A 19 4.32 -4.81 2.49
C ALA A 19 3.99 -5.32 1.07
N TYR A 20 2.85 -5.99 0.89
CA TYR A 20 2.36 -6.40 -0.43
C TYR A 20 2.00 -5.21 -1.30
N GLY A 21 1.35 -4.19 -0.75
CA GLY A 21 1.06 -2.95 -1.46
C GLY A 21 2.29 -2.23 -1.94
N ILE A 22 3.27 -2.04 -1.06
CA ILE A 22 4.54 -1.38 -1.41
C ILE A 22 5.24 -2.19 -2.49
N SER A 23 5.45 -3.49 -2.28
CA SER A 23 6.18 -4.32 -3.24
C SER A 23 5.50 -4.38 -4.60
N LEU A 24 4.19 -4.64 -4.66
CA LEU A 24 3.44 -4.68 -5.92
C LEU A 24 3.35 -3.30 -6.57
N GLY A 25 3.03 -2.27 -5.80
CA GLY A 25 2.90 -0.89 -6.30
C GLY A 25 4.21 -0.37 -6.85
N SER A 26 5.30 -0.53 -6.12
CA SER A 26 6.65 -0.15 -6.57
C SER A 26 7.12 -0.99 -7.76
N PHE A 27 6.83 -2.28 -7.78
CA PHE A 27 7.15 -3.15 -8.92
C PHE A 27 6.43 -2.69 -10.19
N LEU A 28 5.11 -2.55 -10.14
CA LEU A 28 4.30 -2.07 -11.27
C LEU A 28 4.70 -0.65 -11.68
N GLY A 29 4.96 0.23 -10.72
CA GLY A 29 5.45 1.59 -10.94
C GLY A 29 6.78 1.60 -11.71
N THR A 30 7.73 0.75 -11.33
CA THR A 30 9.00 0.58 -12.07
C THR A 30 8.75 0.10 -13.50
N PHE A 31 7.88 -0.90 -13.70
CA PHE A 31 7.57 -1.41 -15.03
C PHE A 31 6.96 -0.34 -15.94
N ILE A 32 6.04 0.47 -15.41
CA ILE A 32 5.49 1.63 -16.12
C ILE A 32 6.61 2.65 -16.40
N GLY A 33 7.43 2.94 -15.41
CA GLY A 33 8.54 3.88 -15.53
C GLY A 33 9.58 3.48 -16.57
N LEU A 34 9.77 2.18 -16.85
CA LEU A 34 10.61 1.70 -17.96
C LEU A 34 10.03 2.08 -19.33
N ILE A 35 8.71 2.10 -19.49
CA ILE A 35 8.04 2.45 -20.75
C ILE A 35 8.08 3.96 -21.00
N PHE A 36 7.95 4.76 -19.94
CA PHE A 36 7.91 6.23 -20.01
C PHE A 36 9.25 6.92 -19.71
N GLU A 37 10.35 6.15 -19.63
CA GLU A 37 11.71 6.63 -19.30
C GLU A 37 11.80 7.44 -17.98
N ALA A 38 10.87 7.21 -17.05
CA ALA A 38 10.73 7.93 -15.79
C ALA A 38 10.67 6.95 -14.60
N ILE A 39 11.68 6.08 -14.48
CA ILE A 39 11.72 4.96 -13.54
C ILE A 39 11.58 5.42 -12.09
N ALA A 40 12.45 6.32 -11.64
CA ALA A 40 12.48 6.75 -10.24
C ALA A 40 11.17 7.42 -9.80
N PHE A 41 10.60 8.27 -10.66
CA PHE A 41 9.32 8.92 -10.40
C PHE A 41 8.18 7.91 -10.28
N ASN A 42 8.05 6.99 -11.26
CA ASN A 42 6.97 6.02 -11.26
C ASN A 42 7.12 4.93 -10.18
N PHE A 43 8.35 4.56 -9.79
CA PHE A 43 8.60 3.68 -8.64
C PHE A 43 8.06 4.29 -7.34
N CYS A 44 8.40 5.56 -7.09
CA CYS A 44 7.93 6.29 -5.90
C CYS A 44 6.41 6.47 -5.93
N LEU A 45 5.85 6.85 -7.08
CA LEU A 45 4.41 7.03 -7.27
C LEU A 45 3.66 5.71 -7.05
N GLY A 46 4.13 4.63 -7.67
CA GLY A 46 3.56 3.29 -7.52
C GLY A 46 3.64 2.78 -6.08
N GLY A 47 4.77 2.97 -5.40
CA GLY A 47 4.91 2.62 -3.98
C GLY A 47 3.96 3.41 -3.09
N ALA A 48 3.86 4.72 -3.29
CA ALA A 48 2.94 5.59 -2.52
C ALA A 48 1.47 5.20 -2.74
N LEU A 49 1.06 4.93 -3.99
CA LEU A 49 -0.28 4.44 -4.30
C LEU A 49 -0.53 3.06 -3.67
N GLY A 50 0.46 2.17 -3.70
CA GLY A 50 0.38 0.85 -3.07
C GLY A 50 0.16 0.92 -1.55
N ILE A 51 0.82 1.87 -0.87
CA ILE A 51 0.59 2.17 0.55
C ILE A 51 -0.85 2.61 0.78
N ILE A 52 -1.33 3.60 0.02
CA ILE A 52 -2.68 4.15 0.17
C ILE A 52 -3.74 3.05 -0.01
N VAL A 53 -3.63 2.26 -1.08
CA VAL A 53 -4.57 1.16 -1.36
C VAL A 53 -4.56 0.12 -0.25
N SER A 54 -3.39 -0.22 0.29
CA SER A 54 -3.28 -1.24 1.35
C SER A 54 -3.88 -0.79 2.67
N ILE A 55 -3.70 0.49 3.02
CA ILE A 55 -4.32 1.08 4.19
C ILE A 55 -5.85 1.09 4.04
N ILE A 56 -6.35 1.51 2.87
CA ILE A 56 -7.80 1.49 2.59
C ILE A 56 -8.35 0.06 2.69
N PHE A 57 -7.63 -0.92 2.13
CA PHE A 57 -8.04 -2.32 2.16
C PHE A 57 -8.05 -2.90 3.58
N SER A 58 -7.01 -2.63 4.38
CA SER A 58 -6.94 -3.03 5.79
C SER A 58 -8.11 -2.43 6.60
N ILE A 59 -8.38 -1.13 6.42
CA ILE A 59 -9.51 -0.46 7.08
C ILE A 59 -10.82 -1.13 6.66
N TYR A 60 -11.06 -1.33 5.36
CA TYR A 60 -12.28 -1.98 4.86
C TYR A 60 -12.48 -3.36 5.48
N LYS A 61 -11.42 -4.18 5.54
CA LYS A 61 -11.45 -5.51 6.15
C LYS A 61 -11.69 -5.47 7.66
N LYS A 62 -11.23 -4.45 8.37
CA LYS A 62 -11.52 -4.29 9.81
C LYS A 62 -12.95 -3.81 10.08
N PHE A 63 -13.59 -3.17 9.11
CA PHE A 63 -14.97 -2.71 9.21
C PHE A 63 -16.01 -3.79 8.91
N ASN A 64 -15.67 -4.74 8.04
CA ASN A 64 -16.54 -5.84 7.59
C ASN A 64 -16.23 -7.15 8.30
#